data_AF-A0A936SLA6-F1
#
_entry.id   AF-A0A936SLA6-F1
#
_cell.length_a   1.000
_cell.length_b   1.000
_cell.length_c   1.000
_cell.angle_alpha   90.00
_cell.angle_beta   90.00
_cell.angle_gamma   90.00
#
_symmetry.space_group_name_H-M   'P 1'
#
loop_
_entity.id
_entity.type
_entity.pdbx_description
1 polymer ?
#
loop_
_entity_poly.entity_id
_entity_poly.type
_entity_poly.pdbx_seq_one_letter_code
_entity_poly.pdbx_strand_id
1 'polypeptide(L)'
;MPLFLLCTLGLIAAPVSTAAGPPQPAVVSGAPDEPPGDDLAPAEEQAMWQTIQHNLATLRSAGALAGPNTAQAVTFGWPLRMAPGLADYAGFRVSAFADHNPTSGQVLDYNGGTRTYDGHHGTDIALYPFSWNKVDAGEVQVIAAAAGTIVAKANVDATDHNCNSASSDPWNYVALAHADGRMSIYGHMRYNSLTSKTIGQSVAQGEYLGTVGSSGNSSGPHVHFEVRFGNFSSAEWIDPYAGPHSQPESLWASQRPYYDSAVNKLSTHAAPPSTPDPCLPSVTNIQDSFTTPRDIYFYVYYRDYQSALATQLTIYRPDGSVFQSSQYAPGNNTFASAWNYGWVVNFPNNLPAGTWRFEATYNGQAYETFFNLNAPPTMALSSPNGGEQWRIQLPHAVTWSATIGGAVNIALYRNGVNTATIASTTPGDGEYVWTPSLAITPGAGYTIRVTSALNPAVYDQSNASFSLLPTTLTNTVYSPVIQR
;
A
#
# COMPACT_ATOMS: atom_id res chain seq x y z
N MET A 1 -30.26 -74.29 -36.24
CA MET A 1 -29.36 -74.42 -35.07
C MET A 1 -28.10 -73.62 -35.34
N PRO A 2 -27.62 -72.72 -34.46
CA PRO A 2 -28.26 -72.07 -33.32
C PRO A 2 -28.50 -70.56 -33.53
N LEU A 3 -29.38 -70.04 -32.70
CA LEU A 3 -29.78 -68.66 -32.51
C LEU A 3 -28.71 -67.96 -31.64
N PHE A 4 -28.04 -66.91 -32.13
CA PHE A 4 -27.17 -66.08 -31.28
C PHE A 4 -27.87 -64.78 -30.89
N LEU A 5 -28.12 -64.72 -29.59
CA LEU A 5 -28.71 -63.63 -28.83
C LEU A 5 -27.75 -62.42 -28.87
N LEU A 6 -28.10 -61.32 -29.55
CA LEU A 6 -27.39 -60.05 -29.37
C LEU A 6 -27.78 -59.48 -28.00
N CYS A 7 -26.89 -59.63 -27.02
CA CYS A 7 -26.97 -58.96 -25.74
C CYS A 7 -26.47 -57.51 -25.93
N THR A 8 -27.39 -56.55 -25.96
CA THR A 8 -27.04 -55.12 -25.90
C THR A 8 -26.60 -54.77 -24.49
N LEU A 9 -25.30 -54.86 -24.20
CA LEU A 9 -24.71 -54.17 -23.05
C LEU A 9 -24.74 -52.66 -23.36
N GLY A 10 -25.73 -51.97 -22.79
CA GLY A 10 -25.65 -50.52 -22.65
C GLY A 10 -24.52 -50.19 -21.66
N LEU A 11 -23.39 -49.68 -22.16
CA LEU A 11 -22.48 -48.93 -21.30
C LEU A 11 -23.21 -47.65 -20.87
N ILE A 12 -23.78 -47.68 -19.67
CA ILE A 12 -24.11 -46.46 -18.95
C ILE A 12 -22.75 -45.86 -18.56
N ALA A 13 -22.28 -44.89 -19.35
CA ALA A 13 -21.20 -44.03 -18.93
C ALA A 13 -21.70 -43.29 -17.68
N ALA A 14 -21.18 -43.67 -16.51
CA ALA A 14 -21.35 -42.87 -15.31
C ALA A 14 -20.84 -41.45 -15.64
N PRO A 15 -21.58 -40.39 -15.27
CA PRO A 15 -21.08 -39.04 -15.47
C PRO A 15 -19.73 -38.95 -14.75
N VAL A 16 -18.69 -38.62 -15.50
CA VAL A 16 -17.42 -38.18 -14.93
C VAL A 16 -17.77 -36.97 -14.09
N SER A 17 -17.78 -37.17 -12.78
CA SER A 17 -17.75 -36.09 -11.80
C SER A 17 -16.56 -35.22 -12.18
N THR A 18 -16.84 -34.07 -12.79
CA THR A 18 -15.86 -32.99 -12.88
C THR A 18 -15.55 -32.63 -11.44
N ALA A 19 -14.41 -33.11 -10.95
CA ALA A 19 -13.85 -32.64 -9.69
C ALA A 19 -13.95 -31.11 -9.72
N ALA A 20 -14.66 -30.55 -8.74
CA ALA A 20 -14.71 -29.12 -8.53
C ALA A 20 -13.26 -28.61 -8.58
N GLY A 21 -12.98 -27.64 -9.46
CA GLY A 21 -11.68 -26.99 -9.48
C GLY A 21 -11.32 -26.48 -8.08
N PRO A 22 -10.03 -26.25 -7.80
CA PRO A 22 -9.61 -25.72 -6.51
C PRO A 22 -10.49 -24.50 -6.15
N PRO A 23 -10.91 -24.37 -4.88
CA PRO A 23 -11.83 -23.32 -4.46
C PRO A 23 -11.31 -21.97 -4.98
N GLN A 24 -12.17 -21.26 -5.71
CA GLN A 24 -11.87 -19.90 -6.15
C GLN A 24 -11.48 -19.09 -4.91
N PRO A 25 -10.32 -18.41 -4.92
CA PRO A 25 -9.89 -17.66 -3.76
C PRO A 25 -10.90 -16.57 -3.41
N ALA A 26 -11.05 -16.29 -2.11
CA ALA A 26 -11.94 -15.24 -1.63
C ALA A 26 -11.59 -13.91 -2.31
N VAL A 27 -12.58 -13.28 -2.94
CA VAL A 27 -12.46 -11.98 -3.59
C VAL A 27 -12.83 -10.90 -2.60
N VAL A 28 -11.98 -9.89 -2.45
CA VAL A 28 -12.31 -8.67 -1.72
C VAL A 28 -12.18 -7.50 -2.69
N SER A 29 -13.30 -7.09 -3.28
CA SER A 29 -13.40 -5.87 -4.09
C SER A 29 -13.87 -4.70 -3.23
N GLY A 30 -13.28 -3.53 -3.43
CA GLY A 30 -13.82 -2.28 -2.88
C GLY A 30 -14.99 -1.76 -3.72
N ALA A 31 -15.79 -0.87 -3.13
CA ALA A 31 -16.75 -0.04 -3.87
C ALA A 31 -15.99 1.05 -4.66
N PRO A 32 -16.61 1.70 -5.67
CA PRO A 32 -16.03 2.90 -6.27
C PRO A 32 -15.74 3.93 -5.17
N ASP A 33 -14.59 4.58 -5.23
CA ASP A 33 -14.30 5.72 -4.36
C ASP A 33 -15.05 6.92 -4.93
N GLU A 34 -15.99 7.49 -4.17
CA GLU A 34 -16.76 8.64 -4.60
C GLU A 34 -15.80 9.80 -4.96
N PRO A 35 -16.00 10.49 -6.09
CA PRO A 35 -15.17 11.64 -6.43
C PRO A 35 -15.35 12.72 -5.35
N PRO A 36 -14.25 13.32 -4.84
CA PRO A 36 -14.40 14.51 -4.04
C PRO A 36 -15.03 15.59 -4.94
N GLY A 37 -16.06 16.26 -4.44
CA GLY A 37 -16.49 17.56 -4.91
C GLY A 37 -15.89 18.68 -4.04
N ASP A 38 -15.70 19.82 -4.67
CA ASP A 38 -15.48 21.11 -4.02
C ASP A 38 -16.64 22.07 -4.36
N ASP A 39 -16.87 23.05 -3.49
CA ASP A 39 -17.72 24.20 -3.79
C ASP A 39 -16.97 25.42 -3.25
N LEU A 40 -16.19 26.12 -4.09
CA LEU A 40 -15.73 27.47 -3.73
C LEU A 40 -16.96 28.31 -3.46
N ALA A 41 -17.19 28.69 -2.20
CA ALA A 41 -18.28 29.60 -1.91
C ALA A 41 -18.01 30.89 -2.71
N PRO A 42 -19.00 31.46 -3.42
CA PRO A 42 -18.78 32.61 -4.31
C PRO A 42 -18.10 33.81 -3.62
N ALA A 43 -18.29 33.97 -2.31
CA ALA A 43 -17.63 35.01 -1.52
C ALA A 43 -16.13 34.75 -1.31
N GLU A 44 -15.72 33.49 -1.15
CA GLU A 44 -14.31 33.10 -1.00
C GLU A 44 -13.58 33.21 -2.34
N GLU A 45 -14.22 32.74 -3.41
CA GLU A 45 -13.79 32.95 -4.79
C GLU A 45 -13.48 34.44 -5.01
N GLN A 46 -14.45 35.30 -4.70
CA GLN A 46 -14.33 36.74 -4.85
C GLN A 46 -13.22 37.36 -4.00
N ALA A 47 -12.99 36.87 -2.77
CA ALA A 47 -11.92 37.36 -1.90
C ALA A 47 -10.52 36.97 -2.42
N MET A 48 -10.38 35.74 -2.91
CA MET A 48 -9.17 35.29 -3.61
C MET A 48 -8.92 36.15 -4.86
N TRP A 49 -9.96 36.48 -5.62
CA TRP A 49 -9.88 37.35 -6.80
C TRP A 49 -9.40 38.75 -6.48
N GLN A 50 -9.95 39.38 -5.44
CA GLN A 50 -9.49 40.69 -5.00
C GLN A 50 -8.01 40.69 -4.60
N THR A 51 -7.57 39.63 -3.90
CA THR A 51 -6.17 39.47 -3.48
C THR A 51 -5.24 39.35 -4.69
N ILE A 52 -5.59 38.48 -5.63
CA ILE A 52 -4.83 38.28 -6.87
C ILE A 52 -4.74 39.58 -7.67
N GLN A 53 -5.86 40.30 -7.85
CA GLN A 53 -5.88 41.55 -8.60
C GLN A 53 -5.03 42.64 -7.95
N HIS A 54 -5.11 42.77 -6.64
CA HIS A 54 -4.27 43.70 -5.89
C HIS A 54 -2.78 43.39 -6.07
N ASN A 55 -2.38 42.11 -5.97
CA ASN A 55 -1.00 41.70 -6.11
C ASN A 55 -0.48 41.87 -7.55
N LEU A 56 -1.29 41.54 -8.56
CA LEU A 56 -0.94 41.77 -9.97
C LEU A 56 -0.67 43.25 -10.25
N ALA A 57 -1.54 44.15 -9.79
CA ALA A 57 -1.35 45.59 -9.95
C ALA A 57 -0.09 46.08 -9.23
N THR A 58 0.16 45.59 -8.01
CA THR A 58 1.33 45.93 -7.22
C THR A 58 2.63 45.46 -7.90
N LEU A 59 2.68 44.20 -8.34
CA LEU A 59 3.85 43.64 -9.01
C LEU A 59 4.14 44.31 -10.36
N ARG A 60 3.11 44.61 -11.15
CA ARG A 60 3.27 45.32 -12.43
C ARG A 60 3.77 46.75 -12.23
N SER A 61 3.20 47.49 -11.26
CA SER A 61 3.64 48.86 -10.97
C SER A 61 5.06 48.93 -10.40
N ALA A 62 5.50 47.89 -9.67
CA ALA A 62 6.87 47.74 -9.19
C ALA A 62 7.86 47.23 -10.26
N GLY A 63 7.41 46.90 -11.47
CA GLY A 63 8.23 46.29 -12.52
C GLY A 63 8.67 44.85 -12.23
N ALA A 64 8.09 44.21 -11.22
CA ALA A 64 8.37 42.83 -10.80
C ALA A 64 7.59 41.79 -11.62
N LEU A 65 6.58 42.21 -12.38
CA LEU A 65 5.83 41.36 -13.31
C LEU A 65 5.70 42.08 -14.65
N ALA A 66 6.16 41.44 -15.72
CA ALA A 66 6.00 41.95 -17.08
C ALA A 66 4.51 41.97 -17.51
N GLY A 67 4.19 42.81 -18.48
CA GLY A 67 2.90 42.73 -19.17
C GLY A 67 2.77 41.41 -19.95
N PRO A 68 1.53 40.97 -20.24
CA PRO A 68 1.31 39.74 -20.98
C PRO A 68 1.88 39.84 -22.40
N ASN A 69 2.65 38.82 -22.80
CA ASN A 69 3.14 38.61 -24.16
C ASN A 69 2.36 37.46 -24.79
N THR A 70 1.23 37.78 -25.42
CA THR A 70 0.34 36.79 -26.04
C THR A 70 0.98 36.01 -27.19
N ALA A 71 2.13 36.46 -27.71
CA ALA A 71 2.91 35.72 -28.71
C ALA A 71 3.71 34.56 -28.11
N GLN A 72 3.90 34.51 -26.79
CA GLN A 72 4.62 33.44 -26.10
C GLN A 72 3.63 32.39 -25.57
N ALA A 73 3.23 31.45 -26.42
CA ALA A 73 2.31 30.39 -26.02
C ALA A 73 2.84 29.59 -24.82
N VAL A 74 2.02 29.48 -23.75
CA VAL A 74 2.30 28.66 -22.57
C VAL A 74 1.49 27.38 -22.66
N THR A 75 2.15 26.25 -22.41
CA THR A 75 1.53 24.94 -22.22
C THR A 75 1.78 24.43 -20.80
N PHE A 76 0.85 23.64 -20.30
CA PHE A 76 0.83 23.11 -18.94
C PHE A 76 1.28 21.65 -18.95
N GLY A 77 2.21 21.31 -18.05
CA GLY A 77 2.56 19.94 -17.70
C GLY A 77 1.66 19.43 -16.57
N TRP A 78 1.70 18.13 -16.31
CA TRP A 78 0.91 17.53 -15.23
C TRP A 78 1.27 18.16 -13.86
N PRO A 79 0.29 18.65 -13.08
CA PRO A 79 0.57 19.46 -11.88
C PRO A 79 0.93 18.63 -10.64
N LEU A 80 1.01 17.31 -10.75
CA LEU A 80 1.35 16.41 -9.65
C LEU A 80 2.60 15.58 -9.93
N ARG A 81 3.37 15.32 -8.87
CA ARG A 81 4.52 14.41 -8.90
C ARG A 81 4.57 13.59 -7.62
N MET A 82 4.76 12.28 -7.74
CA MET A 82 5.03 11.42 -6.57
C MET A 82 6.33 11.86 -5.89
N ALA A 83 6.34 11.85 -4.56
CA ALA A 83 7.56 12.09 -3.80
C ALA A 83 8.63 11.04 -4.16
N PRO A 84 9.93 11.42 -4.18
CA PRO A 84 11.00 10.49 -4.51
C PRO A 84 11.01 9.26 -3.60
N GLY A 85 11.27 8.08 -4.16
CA GLY A 85 11.43 6.83 -3.40
C GLY A 85 10.15 6.05 -3.12
N LEU A 86 8.99 6.53 -3.59
CA LEU A 86 7.75 5.76 -3.54
C LEU A 86 7.72 4.68 -4.64
N ALA A 87 7.26 3.48 -4.28
CA ALA A 87 7.14 2.35 -5.20
C ALA A 87 5.86 2.39 -6.05
N ASP A 88 4.95 3.33 -5.78
CA ASP A 88 3.69 3.48 -6.51
C ASP A 88 3.96 3.99 -7.94
N TYR A 89 3.24 3.43 -8.92
CA TYR A 89 3.28 3.88 -10.31
C TYR A 89 2.64 5.26 -10.49
N ALA A 90 1.60 5.52 -9.70
CA ALA A 90 0.97 6.82 -9.52
C ALA A 90 0.15 6.84 -8.23
N GLY A 91 -0.18 8.04 -7.76
CA GLY A 91 -0.95 8.25 -6.54
C GLY A 91 -2.22 9.09 -6.75
N PHE A 92 -2.75 9.14 -7.98
CA PHE A 92 -3.85 10.04 -8.33
C PHE A 92 -4.86 9.42 -9.31
N ARG A 93 -6.03 10.05 -9.41
CA ARG A 93 -7.03 9.89 -10.48
C ARG A 93 -7.60 11.25 -10.85
N VAL A 94 -8.17 11.39 -12.04
CA VAL A 94 -9.02 12.56 -12.34
C VAL A 94 -10.43 12.25 -11.84
N SER A 95 -10.89 13.00 -10.83
CA SER A 95 -12.22 12.85 -10.25
C SER A 95 -13.27 13.67 -11.00
N ALA A 96 -12.93 14.89 -11.43
CA ALA A 96 -13.81 15.79 -12.17
C ALA A 96 -13.03 16.63 -13.19
N PHE A 97 -13.62 16.82 -14.38
CA PHE A 97 -13.21 17.81 -15.38
C PHE A 97 -14.07 19.07 -15.26
N ALA A 98 -13.79 20.10 -16.05
CA ALA A 98 -14.61 21.32 -16.05
C ALA A 98 -16.01 21.03 -16.61
N ASP A 99 -17.01 21.70 -16.06
CA ASP A 99 -18.40 21.68 -16.51
C ASP A 99 -18.64 22.78 -17.55
N HIS A 100 -19.01 22.34 -18.75
CA HIS A 100 -19.33 23.18 -19.89
C HIS A 100 -20.84 23.38 -20.07
N ASN A 101 -21.68 22.81 -19.20
CA ASN A 101 -23.11 23.07 -19.24
C ASN A 101 -23.49 24.22 -18.29
N PRO A 102 -23.94 25.37 -18.80
CA PRO A 102 -24.30 26.50 -17.94
C PRO A 102 -25.66 26.33 -17.23
N THR A 103 -26.39 25.24 -17.51
CA THR A 103 -27.71 24.99 -16.95
C THR A 103 -27.59 24.25 -15.63
N SER A 104 -27.91 24.92 -14.52
CA SER A 104 -27.82 24.31 -13.19
C SER A 104 -28.52 22.95 -13.09
N GLY A 105 -27.81 21.99 -12.50
CA GLY A 105 -28.21 20.60 -12.34
C GLY A 105 -27.98 19.73 -13.58
N GLN A 106 -27.38 20.28 -14.64
CA GLN A 106 -26.94 19.53 -15.82
C GLN A 106 -25.44 19.65 -15.97
N VAL A 107 -24.79 18.55 -16.32
CA VAL A 107 -23.33 18.49 -16.39
C VAL A 107 -22.87 18.08 -17.78
N LEU A 108 -21.74 18.64 -18.23
CA LEU A 108 -21.13 18.28 -19.51
C LEU A 108 -19.62 18.53 -19.47
N ASP A 109 -18.80 17.48 -19.55
CA ASP A 109 -17.36 17.66 -19.65
C ASP A 109 -16.87 17.97 -21.08
N TYR A 110 -15.58 18.30 -21.21
CA TYR A 110 -14.93 18.67 -22.46
C TYR A 110 -15.10 17.67 -23.62
N ASN A 111 -15.34 16.39 -23.28
CA ASN A 111 -15.47 15.29 -24.22
C ASN A 111 -16.93 14.86 -24.44
N GLY A 112 -17.89 15.60 -23.87
CA GLY A 112 -19.32 15.32 -23.99
C GLY A 112 -19.83 14.25 -23.03
N GLY A 113 -19.04 13.93 -22.01
CA GLY A 113 -19.42 13.03 -20.92
C GLY A 113 -19.97 13.76 -19.71
N THR A 114 -20.03 13.04 -18.58
CA THR A 114 -20.55 13.53 -17.30
C THR A 114 -19.51 13.36 -16.18
N ARG A 115 -18.21 13.35 -16.50
CA ARG A 115 -17.14 13.25 -15.50
C ARG A 115 -16.85 14.62 -14.89
N THR A 116 -17.88 15.24 -14.31
CA THR A 116 -17.86 16.58 -13.72
C THR A 116 -19.07 16.72 -12.77
N TYR A 117 -19.19 17.87 -12.10
CA TYR A 117 -20.34 18.28 -11.29
C TYR A 117 -20.72 19.73 -11.60
N ASP A 118 -21.96 20.11 -11.24
CA ASP A 118 -22.59 21.38 -11.63
C ASP A 118 -21.73 22.59 -11.26
N GLY A 119 -21.34 23.39 -12.26
CA GLY A 119 -20.61 24.65 -12.04
C GLY A 119 -19.10 24.52 -11.77
N HIS A 120 -18.50 23.35 -11.96
CA HIS A 120 -17.08 23.13 -11.76
C HIS A 120 -16.22 23.79 -12.86
N HIS A 121 -15.29 24.68 -12.53
CA HIS A 121 -14.49 25.45 -13.51
C HIS A 121 -13.05 24.95 -13.72
N GLY A 122 -12.66 23.83 -13.11
CA GLY A 122 -11.29 23.33 -13.10
C GLY A 122 -11.17 21.84 -13.44
N THR A 123 -10.06 21.23 -13.02
CA THR A 123 -9.86 19.79 -13.04
C THR A 123 -9.45 19.34 -11.65
N ASP A 124 -10.20 18.40 -11.08
CA ASP A 124 -9.88 17.81 -9.80
C ASP A 124 -9.08 16.53 -9.98
N ILE A 125 -7.93 16.52 -9.32
CA ILE A 125 -6.99 15.42 -9.35
C ILE A 125 -6.88 14.84 -7.94
N ALA A 126 -7.73 13.87 -7.65
CA ALA A 126 -7.85 13.20 -6.36
C ALA A 126 -6.75 12.17 -6.11
N LEU A 127 -6.36 12.00 -4.85
CA LEU A 127 -5.37 11.00 -4.46
C LEU A 127 -5.99 9.60 -4.43
N TYR A 128 -5.25 8.60 -4.94
CA TYR A 128 -5.67 7.20 -4.89
C TYR A 128 -4.51 6.23 -5.13
N PRO A 129 -4.43 5.09 -4.43
CA PRO A 129 -5.25 4.67 -3.27
C PRO A 129 -4.77 5.31 -1.95
N PHE A 130 -5.50 5.06 -0.86
CA PHE A 130 -5.11 5.46 0.51
C PHE A 130 -4.86 6.97 0.65
N SER A 131 -5.79 7.78 0.12
CA SER A 131 -5.68 9.23 -0.02
C SER A 131 -5.19 9.93 1.26
N TRP A 132 -5.79 9.66 2.41
CA TRP A 132 -5.39 10.25 3.69
C TRP A 132 -4.00 9.83 4.17
N ASN A 133 -3.62 8.56 3.99
CA ASN A 133 -2.25 8.13 4.28
C ASN A 133 -1.23 8.93 3.45
N LYS A 134 -1.57 9.23 2.18
CA LYS A 134 -0.73 10.03 1.28
C LYS A 134 -0.65 11.50 1.67
N VAL A 135 -1.74 12.08 2.15
CA VAL A 135 -1.76 13.46 2.69
C VAL A 135 -0.86 13.56 3.92
N ASP A 136 -1.04 12.64 4.88
CA ASP A 136 -0.28 12.65 6.13
C ASP A 136 1.22 12.50 5.90
N ALA A 137 1.61 11.63 4.96
CA ALA A 137 2.99 11.40 4.59
C ALA A 137 3.56 12.41 3.57
N GLY A 138 2.74 13.30 3.01
CA GLY A 138 3.17 14.27 1.99
C GLY A 138 3.67 13.62 0.70
N GLU A 139 3.07 12.48 0.32
CA GLU A 139 3.57 11.60 -0.75
C GLU A 139 3.33 12.13 -2.16
N VAL A 140 2.41 13.08 -2.34
CA VAL A 140 2.07 13.64 -3.65
C VAL A 140 2.30 15.14 -3.64
N GLN A 141 3.30 15.57 -4.40
CA GLN A 141 3.71 16.96 -4.53
C GLN A 141 2.85 17.66 -5.57
N VAL A 142 2.42 18.87 -5.27
CA VAL A 142 1.92 19.83 -6.24
C VAL A 142 3.12 20.56 -6.82
N ILE A 143 3.22 20.57 -8.15
CA ILE A 143 4.31 21.19 -8.91
C ILE A 143 3.74 22.18 -9.92
N ALA A 144 4.52 23.21 -10.24
CA ALA A 144 4.11 24.22 -11.20
C ALA A 144 3.91 23.58 -12.59
N ALA A 145 2.67 23.61 -13.09
CA ALA A 145 2.31 23.08 -14.40
C ALA A 145 3.03 23.83 -15.54
N ALA A 146 3.33 25.12 -15.35
CA ALA A 146 4.13 25.91 -16.28
C ALA A 146 5.03 26.88 -15.50
N ALA A 147 6.08 27.38 -16.15
CA ALA A 147 6.87 28.47 -15.58
C ALA A 147 5.99 29.72 -15.38
N GLY A 148 6.20 30.44 -14.27
CA GLY A 148 5.36 31.57 -13.92
C GLY A 148 5.89 32.36 -12.74
N THR A 149 5.16 33.39 -12.33
CA THR A 149 5.44 34.19 -11.14
C THR A 149 4.35 33.97 -10.11
N ILE A 150 4.74 33.76 -8.85
CA ILE A 150 3.77 33.61 -7.75
C ILE A 150 3.06 34.95 -7.54
N VAL A 151 1.75 35.00 -7.76
CA VAL A 151 0.95 36.23 -7.62
C VAL A 151 0.03 36.19 -6.40
N ALA A 152 -0.31 35.01 -5.91
CA ALA A 152 -0.96 34.84 -4.61
C ALA A 152 -0.64 33.46 -4.04
N LYS A 153 -0.71 33.36 -2.72
CA LYS A 153 -0.75 32.08 -2.01
C LYS A 153 -1.46 32.27 -0.67
N ALA A 154 -2.18 31.26 -0.22
CA ALA A 154 -2.80 31.22 1.09
C ALA A 154 -2.47 29.90 1.78
N ASN A 155 -2.15 29.96 3.07
CA ASN A 155 -1.87 28.83 3.95
C ASN A 155 -2.58 29.11 5.28
N VAL A 156 -3.90 28.98 5.25
CA VAL A 156 -4.85 29.58 6.20
C VAL A 156 -5.75 28.55 6.87
N ASP A 157 -6.09 27.45 6.20
CA ASP A 157 -6.83 26.35 6.80
C ASP A 157 -5.84 25.33 7.38
N ALA A 158 -5.77 25.29 8.71
CA ALA A 158 -4.95 24.37 9.47
C ALA A 158 -5.61 23.00 9.70
N THR A 159 -6.91 22.86 9.40
CA THR A 159 -7.63 21.59 9.50
C THR A 159 -7.12 20.65 8.42
N ASP A 160 -7.18 21.08 7.15
CA ASP A 160 -6.57 20.37 6.01
C ASP A 160 -6.90 18.85 5.94
N HIS A 161 -8.05 18.51 6.52
CA HIS A 161 -8.63 17.17 6.65
C HIS A 161 -10.14 17.25 6.44
N ASN A 162 -10.60 18.21 5.62
CA ASN A 162 -12.01 18.34 5.32
C ASN A 162 -12.43 17.17 4.42
N CYS A 163 -13.53 16.53 4.79
CA CYS A 163 -14.06 15.33 4.15
C CYS A 163 -15.58 15.42 3.97
N ASN A 164 -16.11 16.64 4.07
CA ASN A 164 -17.50 16.99 3.86
C ASN A 164 -17.57 18.33 3.12
N SER A 165 -18.36 18.41 2.05
CA SER A 165 -18.50 19.62 1.21
C SER A 165 -19.36 20.72 1.86
N ALA A 166 -19.20 20.94 3.16
CA ALA A 166 -19.97 21.91 3.94
C ALA A 166 -19.10 22.88 4.75
N SER A 167 -17.79 22.92 4.49
CA SER A 167 -16.89 23.85 5.18
C SER A 167 -16.94 25.22 4.52
N SER A 168 -16.88 26.28 5.34
CA SER A 168 -16.63 27.66 4.90
C SER A 168 -15.18 28.08 5.20
N ASP A 169 -14.28 27.10 5.31
CA ASP A 169 -12.88 27.36 5.56
C ASP A 169 -12.21 27.82 4.25
N PRO A 170 -11.30 28.80 4.33
CA PRO A 170 -10.62 29.31 3.16
C PRO A 170 -9.63 28.29 2.60
N TRP A 171 -9.48 28.28 1.28
CA TRP A 171 -8.56 27.37 0.60
C TRP A 171 -7.10 27.67 0.93
N ASN A 172 -6.30 26.62 1.07
CA ASN A 172 -4.86 26.73 0.87
C ASN A 172 -4.57 26.60 -0.63
N TYR A 173 -3.88 27.58 -1.19
CA TYR A 173 -3.63 27.61 -2.64
C TYR A 173 -2.33 28.33 -3.00
N VAL A 174 -1.87 28.09 -4.23
CA VAL A 174 -0.87 28.90 -4.93
C VAL A 174 -1.45 29.34 -6.27
N ALA A 175 -1.26 30.60 -6.64
CA ALA A 175 -1.64 31.15 -7.94
C ALA A 175 -0.40 31.68 -8.68
N LEU A 176 -0.26 31.30 -9.95
CA LEU A 176 0.84 31.69 -10.81
C LEU A 176 0.33 32.52 -12.00
N ALA A 177 1.02 33.62 -12.31
CA ALA A 177 0.85 34.33 -13.57
C ALA A 177 1.88 33.88 -14.60
N HIS A 178 1.43 33.67 -15.83
CA HIS A 178 2.23 33.16 -16.93
C HIS A 178 2.50 34.25 -17.99
N ALA A 179 3.49 33.99 -18.85
CA ALA A 179 3.99 34.97 -19.80
C ALA A 179 2.96 35.38 -20.86
N ASP A 180 2.03 34.50 -21.22
CA ASP A 180 0.94 34.76 -22.18
C ASP A 180 -0.25 35.54 -21.59
N GLY A 181 -0.19 35.86 -20.29
CA GLY A 181 -1.27 36.52 -19.57
C GLY A 181 -2.31 35.58 -18.97
N ARG A 182 -2.13 34.26 -19.11
CA ARG A 182 -2.92 33.28 -18.37
C ARG A 182 -2.44 33.18 -16.93
N MET A 183 -3.30 32.62 -16.10
CA MET A 183 -2.99 32.23 -14.73
C MET A 183 -3.33 30.78 -14.47
N SER A 184 -2.60 30.12 -13.57
CA SER A 184 -2.97 28.83 -13.00
C SER A 184 -3.15 28.92 -11.49
N ILE A 185 -4.12 28.18 -10.96
CA ILE A 185 -4.39 28.02 -9.53
C ILE A 185 -4.29 26.54 -9.17
N TYR A 186 -3.70 26.30 -8.01
CA TYR A 186 -3.58 24.99 -7.38
C TYR A 186 -4.23 25.10 -6.01
N GLY A 187 -5.45 24.57 -5.87
CA GLY A 187 -6.27 24.62 -4.65
C GLY A 187 -6.14 23.38 -3.77
N HIS A 188 -6.83 23.39 -2.63
CA HIS A 188 -6.88 22.29 -1.66
C HIS A 188 -5.52 21.77 -1.18
N MET A 189 -4.52 22.66 -1.09
CA MET A 189 -3.16 22.28 -0.76
C MET A 189 -2.97 22.00 0.74
N ARG A 190 -2.00 21.14 1.05
CA ARG A 190 -1.72 20.75 2.44
C ARG A 190 -1.21 21.94 3.26
N TYR A 191 -1.74 22.15 4.46
CA TYR A 191 -1.27 23.17 5.39
C TYR A 191 0.20 22.98 5.73
N ASN A 192 0.94 24.08 5.81
CA ASN A 192 2.39 24.12 6.06
C ASN A 192 3.25 23.34 5.06
N SER A 193 2.73 23.06 3.85
CA SER A 193 3.51 22.43 2.77
C SER A 193 3.97 23.40 1.70
N LEU A 194 3.35 24.58 1.59
CA LEU A 194 3.56 25.47 0.45
C LEU A 194 5.02 25.90 0.30
N THR A 195 5.42 26.16 -0.94
CA THR A 195 6.76 26.66 -1.29
C THR A 195 7.18 27.84 -0.42
N SER A 196 8.46 27.84 -0.05
CA SER A 196 9.09 28.94 0.71
C SER A 196 9.23 30.22 -0.11
N LYS A 197 9.07 30.14 -1.44
CA LYS A 197 9.08 31.31 -2.31
C LYS A 197 7.91 32.26 -1.99
N THR A 198 8.18 33.56 -2.12
CA THR A 198 7.24 34.65 -1.82
C THR A 198 6.54 35.14 -3.08
N ILE A 199 5.45 35.89 -2.90
CA ILE A 199 4.77 36.61 -3.99
C ILE A 199 5.79 37.49 -4.73
N GLY A 200 5.73 37.46 -6.07
CA GLY A 200 6.66 38.13 -6.98
C GLY A 200 7.86 37.27 -7.41
N GLN A 201 8.13 36.13 -6.78
CA GLN A 201 9.20 35.23 -7.22
C GLN A 201 8.75 34.30 -8.33
N SER A 202 9.65 34.03 -9.28
CA SER A 202 9.40 33.11 -10.39
C SER A 202 9.63 31.65 -9.99
N VAL A 203 8.86 30.76 -10.62
CA VAL A 203 9.01 29.30 -10.54
C VAL A 203 9.19 28.71 -11.94
N ALA A 204 9.98 27.65 -12.04
CA ALA A 204 10.10 26.87 -13.27
C ALA A 204 8.97 25.83 -13.36
N GLN A 205 8.65 25.37 -14.59
CA GLN A 205 7.79 24.20 -14.76
C GLN A 205 8.37 22.98 -14.01
N GLY A 206 7.52 22.26 -13.29
CA GLY A 206 7.91 21.11 -12.46
C GLY A 206 8.53 21.47 -11.11
N GLU A 207 8.66 22.76 -10.78
CA GLU A 207 9.13 23.21 -9.48
C GLU A 207 8.08 22.95 -8.38
N TYR A 208 8.53 22.60 -7.19
CA TYR A 208 7.67 22.32 -6.03
C TYR A 208 6.88 23.55 -5.57
N LEU A 209 5.56 23.39 -5.42
CA LEU A 209 4.64 24.39 -4.88
C LEU A 209 4.06 24.00 -3.52
N GLY A 210 3.99 22.71 -3.20
CA GLY A 210 3.49 22.16 -1.94
C GLY A 210 3.14 20.69 -2.06
N THR A 211 2.31 20.16 -1.17
CA THR A 211 1.72 18.81 -1.29
C THR A 211 0.20 18.88 -1.36
N VAL A 212 -0.41 17.84 -1.91
CA VAL A 212 -1.88 17.71 -1.94
C VAL A 212 -2.42 17.55 -0.53
N GLY A 213 -3.51 18.23 -0.22
CA GLY A 213 -4.20 18.19 1.06
C GLY A 213 -5.70 18.02 0.88
N SER A 214 -6.47 18.52 1.84
CA SER A 214 -7.94 18.58 1.79
C SER A 214 -8.43 19.83 2.54
N SER A 215 -7.86 20.98 2.18
CA SER A 215 -8.14 22.26 2.84
C SER A 215 -9.35 22.97 2.26
N GLY A 216 -10.06 23.75 3.07
CA GLY A 216 -11.22 24.53 2.65
C GLY A 216 -12.43 23.66 2.33
N ASN A 217 -13.36 24.13 1.49
CA ASN A 217 -14.53 23.34 1.14
C ASN A 217 -14.19 22.16 0.21
N SER A 218 -13.78 21.04 0.81
CA SER A 218 -13.35 19.82 0.13
C SER A 218 -13.97 18.60 0.80
N SER A 219 -14.40 17.64 -0.01
CA SER A 219 -14.93 16.36 0.48
C SER A 219 -13.91 15.23 0.50
N GLY A 220 -12.65 15.49 0.13
CA GLY A 220 -11.56 14.53 0.28
C GLY A 220 -10.28 14.95 -0.47
N PRO A 221 -9.17 14.22 -0.30
CA PRO A 221 -7.88 14.72 -0.77
C PRO A 221 -7.74 14.83 -2.29
N HIS A 222 -7.56 16.05 -2.78
CA HIS A 222 -7.33 16.35 -4.19
C HIS A 222 -6.62 17.70 -4.35
N VAL A 223 -6.08 17.94 -5.54
CA VAL A 223 -5.75 19.31 -5.98
C VAL A 223 -6.79 19.74 -6.99
N HIS A 224 -7.36 20.93 -6.79
CA HIS A 224 -8.12 21.64 -7.81
C HIS A 224 -7.14 22.39 -8.71
N PHE A 225 -7.08 22.07 -9.99
CA PHE A 225 -6.26 22.79 -10.96
C PHE A 225 -7.14 23.58 -11.92
N GLU A 226 -6.94 24.89 -11.94
CA GLU A 226 -7.74 25.80 -12.77
C GLU A 226 -6.85 26.74 -13.57
N VAL A 227 -7.26 27.05 -14.80
CA VAL A 227 -6.61 28.04 -15.66
C VAL A 227 -7.60 29.13 -16.00
N ARG A 228 -7.16 30.39 -15.88
CA ARG A 228 -7.99 31.57 -16.18
C ARG A 228 -7.24 32.58 -17.03
N PHE A 229 -7.99 33.48 -17.68
CA PHE A 229 -7.44 34.57 -18.47
C PHE A 229 -7.51 35.91 -17.72
N GLY A 230 -6.61 36.84 -18.09
CA GLY A 230 -6.76 38.25 -17.77
C GLY A 230 -6.62 38.61 -16.29
N ASN A 231 -7.52 39.47 -15.82
CA ASN A 231 -7.56 40.04 -14.47
C ASN A 231 -8.60 39.29 -13.59
N PHE A 232 -8.71 37.98 -13.76
CA PHE A 232 -9.49 37.12 -12.86
C PHE A 232 -10.92 37.61 -12.58
N SER A 233 -11.67 37.93 -13.64
CA SER A 233 -13.12 38.09 -13.52
C SER A 233 -13.79 36.71 -13.49
N SER A 234 -14.88 36.56 -12.75
CA SER A 234 -15.59 35.27 -12.58
C SER A 234 -16.06 34.63 -13.88
N ALA A 235 -16.07 35.38 -15.00
CA ALA A 235 -16.51 34.93 -16.32
C ALA A 235 -15.40 34.38 -17.24
N GLU A 236 -14.13 34.38 -16.83
CA GLU A 236 -12.98 34.09 -17.71
C GLU A 236 -12.16 32.85 -17.29
N TRP A 237 -12.81 31.71 -17.07
CA TRP A 237 -12.13 30.41 -16.92
C TRP A 237 -11.80 29.78 -18.27
N ILE A 238 -10.81 28.89 -18.28
CA ILE A 238 -10.35 28.14 -19.45
C ILE A 238 -10.14 26.68 -19.04
N ASP A 239 -10.87 25.76 -19.66
CA ASP A 239 -10.58 24.34 -19.54
C ASP A 239 -9.31 24.00 -20.34
N PRO A 240 -8.20 23.55 -19.72
CA PRO A 240 -6.97 23.23 -20.43
C PRO A 240 -7.08 22.06 -21.42
N TYR A 241 -8.13 21.24 -21.32
CA TYR A 241 -8.41 20.14 -22.24
C TYR A 241 -8.99 20.64 -23.56
N ALA A 242 -8.52 20.05 -24.65
CA ALA A 242 -9.17 20.15 -25.95
C ALA A 242 -10.20 19.04 -26.13
N GLY A 243 -11.34 19.39 -26.71
CA GLY A 243 -12.41 18.44 -27.02
C GLY A 243 -13.61 19.09 -27.71
N PRO A 244 -14.60 18.29 -28.12
CA PRO A 244 -15.78 18.74 -28.84
C PRO A 244 -16.62 19.79 -28.10
N HIS A 245 -16.52 19.84 -26.77
CA HIS A 245 -17.26 20.79 -25.93
C HIS A 245 -16.35 21.82 -25.25
N SER A 246 -15.05 21.82 -25.58
CA SER A 246 -14.06 22.78 -25.09
C SER A 246 -13.35 23.44 -26.28
N GLN A 247 -12.19 24.05 -26.04
CA GLN A 247 -11.33 24.65 -27.04
C GLN A 247 -10.72 23.60 -28.01
N PRO A 248 -10.38 23.99 -29.26
CA PRO A 248 -9.89 23.06 -30.27
C PRO A 248 -8.44 22.60 -30.05
N GLU A 249 -7.62 23.40 -29.38
CA GLU A 249 -6.21 23.13 -29.13
C GLU A 249 -5.96 22.90 -27.64
N SER A 250 -5.18 21.86 -27.32
CA SER A 250 -4.91 21.53 -25.93
C SER A 250 -3.91 22.53 -25.35
N LEU A 251 -4.16 22.99 -24.12
CA LEU A 251 -3.17 23.73 -23.36
C LEU A 251 -2.26 22.79 -22.56
N TRP A 252 -2.57 21.49 -22.48
CA TRP A 252 -1.65 20.51 -21.94
C TRP A 252 -0.51 20.26 -22.93
N ALA A 253 0.74 20.30 -22.45
CA ALA A 253 1.92 19.90 -23.23
C ALA A 253 1.82 18.44 -23.72
N SER A 254 1.12 17.60 -22.95
CA SER A 254 0.70 16.26 -23.34
C SER A 254 -0.65 15.96 -22.71
N GLN A 255 -1.73 16.18 -23.46
CA GLN A 255 -3.09 15.88 -23.00
C GLN A 255 -3.24 14.39 -22.69
N ARG A 256 -3.69 14.08 -21.47
CA ARG A 256 -4.06 12.71 -21.10
C ARG A 256 -5.35 12.30 -21.84
N PRO A 257 -5.51 11.00 -22.17
CA PRO A 257 -6.74 10.52 -22.78
C PRO A 257 -7.94 10.72 -21.85
N TYR A 258 -9.16 10.76 -22.41
CA TYR A 258 -10.38 10.90 -21.63
C TYR A 258 -10.57 9.75 -20.63
N TYR A 259 -10.09 8.55 -20.93
CA TYR A 259 -9.93 7.45 -19.98
C TYR A 259 -8.44 7.11 -19.83
N ASP A 260 -7.82 7.55 -18.74
CA ASP A 260 -6.41 7.28 -18.41
C ASP A 260 -6.28 5.98 -17.60
N SER A 261 -6.84 4.90 -18.14
CA SER A 261 -6.92 3.58 -17.51
C SER A 261 -5.54 2.98 -17.27
N ALA A 262 -5.14 2.91 -16.00
CA ALA A 262 -3.84 2.41 -15.58
C ALA A 262 -3.87 1.86 -14.14
N VAL A 263 -2.79 1.16 -13.75
CA VAL A 263 -2.57 0.75 -12.36
C VAL A 263 -1.81 1.86 -11.64
N ASN A 264 -2.33 2.29 -10.50
CA ASN A 264 -1.65 3.21 -9.58
C ASN A 264 -0.68 2.47 -8.66
N LYS A 265 -1.10 1.30 -8.13
CA LYS A 265 -0.31 0.53 -7.15
C LYS A 265 -0.57 -0.96 -7.26
N LEU A 266 0.51 -1.74 -7.10
CA LEU A 266 0.47 -3.14 -6.71
C LEU A 266 1.00 -3.29 -5.29
N SER A 267 0.39 -4.16 -4.49
CA SER A 267 0.89 -4.46 -3.15
C SER A 267 0.44 -5.82 -2.63
N THR A 268 1.23 -6.36 -1.71
CA THR A 268 0.88 -7.53 -0.91
C THR A 268 0.44 -7.10 0.49
N HIS A 269 -0.51 -7.82 1.07
CA HIS A 269 -1.09 -7.49 2.36
C HIS A 269 -1.23 -8.73 3.25
N ALA A 270 -1.16 -8.50 4.56
CA ALA A 270 -1.35 -9.52 5.61
C ALA A 270 -2.84 -9.86 5.85
N ALA A 271 -3.71 -8.91 5.51
CA ALA A 271 -5.16 -8.96 5.61
C ALA A 271 -5.73 -7.94 4.61
N PRO A 272 -7.04 -7.98 4.29
CA PRO A 272 -7.65 -6.94 3.47
C PRO A 272 -7.44 -5.53 4.08
N PRO A 273 -7.17 -4.49 3.28
CA PRO A 273 -7.18 -3.11 3.77
C PRO A 273 -8.59 -2.75 4.26
N SER A 274 -8.67 -1.85 5.24
CA SER A 274 -9.94 -1.31 5.73
C SER A 274 -9.86 0.20 5.89
N THR A 275 -10.99 0.86 5.62
CA THR A 275 -11.19 2.29 5.83
C THR A 275 -12.35 2.45 6.80
N PRO A 276 -12.10 2.39 8.13
CA PRO A 276 -13.17 2.48 9.12
C PRO A 276 -13.88 3.84 9.12
N ASP A 277 -13.14 4.89 8.74
CA ASP A 277 -13.62 6.26 8.63
C ASP A 277 -13.13 6.83 7.29
N PRO A 278 -14.03 7.31 6.41
CA PRO A 278 -13.65 7.87 5.11
C PRO A 278 -12.84 9.17 5.20
N CYS A 279 -12.78 9.80 6.37
CA CYS A 279 -12.05 11.04 6.64
C CYS A 279 -10.65 10.81 7.24
N LEU A 280 -10.26 9.56 7.51
CA LEU A 280 -9.02 9.23 8.20
C LEU A 280 -8.16 8.24 7.38
N PRO A 281 -6.86 8.13 7.70
CA PRO A 281 -5.99 7.13 7.11
C PRO A 281 -6.55 5.71 7.22
N SER A 282 -6.46 4.97 6.13
CA SER A 282 -6.85 3.56 6.08
C SER A 282 -5.86 2.69 6.87
N VAL A 283 -6.36 1.60 7.43
CA VAL A 283 -5.52 0.48 7.86
C VAL A 283 -5.14 -0.30 6.61
N THR A 284 -3.94 -0.06 6.10
CA THR A 284 -3.54 -0.61 4.79
C THR A 284 -3.28 -2.11 4.84
N ASN A 285 -2.78 -2.64 5.96
CA ASN A 285 -2.31 -4.03 6.10
C ASN A 285 -1.23 -4.44 5.06
N ILE A 286 -0.56 -3.47 4.41
CA ILE A 286 0.52 -3.75 3.45
C ILE A 286 1.67 -4.44 4.17
N GLN A 287 2.17 -5.51 3.57
CA GLN A 287 3.31 -6.28 4.07
C GLN A 287 4.04 -6.91 2.89
N ASP A 288 5.38 -6.82 2.88
CA ASP A 288 6.22 -7.31 1.78
C ASP A 288 7.13 -8.48 2.21
N SER A 289 6.89 -9.06 3.39
CA SER A 289 7.68 -10.17 3.92
C SER A 289 6.81 -11.08 4.80
N PHE A 290 6.77 -12.36 4.48
CA PHE A 290 5.84 -13.33 5.08
C PHE A 290 6.54 -14.61 5.53
N THR A 291 5.91 -15.34 6.44
CA THR A 291 6.29 -16.72 6.82
C THR A 291 5.10 -17.62 6.59
N THR A 292 5.33 -18.78 5.95
CA THR A 292 4.31 -19.78 5.64
C THR A 292 4.03 -20.71 6.83
N PRO A 293 2.82 -21.31 6.94
CA PRO A 293 1.73 -21.23 5.99
C PRO A 293 0.85 -20.01 6.25
N ARG A 294 0.37 -19.34 5.19
CA ARG A 294 -0.50 -18.15 5.32
C ARG A 294 -1.23 -17.84 4.02
N ASP A 295 -2.35 -17.14 4.15
CA ASP A 295 -2.96 -16.44 3.02
C ASP A 295 -2.27 -15.08 2.81
N ILE A 296 -1.89 -14.79 1.57
CA ILE A 296 -1.36 -13.48 1.17
C ILE A 296 -2.39 -12.84 0.24
N TYR A 297 -2.64 -11.55 0.46
CA TYR A 297 -3.61 -10.76 -0.31
C TYR A 297 -2.86 -9.88 -1.31
N PHE A 298 -3.09 -10.09 -2.59
CA PHE A 298 -2.46 -9.36 -3.70
C PHE A 298 -3.43 -8.33 -4.24
N TYR A 299 -3.15 -7.05 -4.05
CA TYR A 299 -4.01 -5.97 -4.49
C TYR A 299 -3.50 -5.28 -5.75
N VAL A 300 -4.44 -4.96 -6.63
CA VAL A 300 -4.27 -4.04 -7.75
C VAL A 300 -5.18 -2.83 -7.51
N TYR A 301 -4.62 -1.62 -7.58
CA TYR A 301 -5.34 -0.36 -7.48
C TYR A 301 -5.31 0.36 -8.82
N TYR A 302 -6.49 0.64 -9.38
CA TYR A 302 -6.69 1.19 -10.70
C TYR A 302 -7.10 2.66 -10.61
N ARG A 303 -6.65 3.46 -11.58
CA ARG A 303 -7.31 4.71 -11.97
C ARG A 303 -8.02 4.52 -13.29
N ASP A 304 -9.15 5.22 -13.47
CA ASP A 304 -10.02 5.13 -14.65
C ASP A 304 -10.30 3.66 -15.03
N TYR A 305 -10.78 2.89 -14.07
CA TYR A 305 -11.13 1.50 -14.25
C TYR A 305 -12.25 1.34 -15.29
N GLN A 306 -12.06 0.43 -16.25
CA GLN A 306 -13.07 0.04 -17.25
C GLN A 306 -13.27 -1.47 -17.26
N SER A 307 -14.52 -1.94 -17.16
CA SER A 307 -14.87 -3.38 -17.17
C SER A 307 -14.51 -4.11 -18.47
N ALA A 308 -14.38 -3.38 -19.58
CA ALA A 308 -13.93 -3.95 -20.84
C ALA A 308 -12.44 -4.37 -20.82
N LEU A 309 -11.67 -3.90 -19.84
CA LEU A 309 -10.24 -4.16 -19.72
C LEU A 309 -10.00 -5.26 -18.67
N ALA A 310 -9.67 -6.46 -19.13
CA ALA A 310 -9.25 -7.55 -18.25
C ALA A 310 -7.84 -7.28 -17.70
N THR A 311 -7.61 -7.71 -16.45
CA THR A 311 -6.30 -7.71 -15.81
C THR A 311 -5.78 -9.14 -15.71
N GLN A 312 -4.61 -9.41 -16.30
CA GLN A 312 -3.91 -10.67 -16.13
C GLN A 312 -3.02 -10.60 -14.89
N LEU A 313 -3.10 -11.58 -14.00
CA LEU A 313 -2.35 -11.62 -12.74
C LEU A 313 -1.45 -12.85 -12.73
N THR A 314 -0.20 -12.68 -12.32
CA THR A 314 0.76 -13.79 -12.20
C THR A 314 1.69 -13.60 -11.01
N ILE A 315 1.88 -14.67 -10.24
CA ILE A 315 2.87 -14.76 -9.17
C ILE A 315 3.99 -15.68 -9.67
N TYR A 316 5.23 -15.22 -9.55
CA TYR A 316 6.45 -15.94 -9.91
C TYR A 316 7.23 -16.33 -8.66
N ARG A 317 7.80 -17.54 -8.70
CA ARG A 317 8.77 -18.04 -7.73
C ARG A 317 10.10 -17.29 -7.85
N PRO A 318 11.02 -17.41 -6.87
CA PRO A 318 12.33 -16.78 -6.92
C PRO A 318 13.20 -17.24 -8.10
N ASP A 319 12.97 -18.43 -8.65
CA ASP A 319 13.65 -18.95 -9.83
C ASP A 319 13.07 -18.43 -11.17
N GLY A 320 12.05 -17.55 -11.11
CA GLY A 320 11.35 -17.00 -12.27
C GLY A 320 10.26 -17.89 -12.85
N SER A 321 10.03 -19.10 -12.31
CA SER A 321 8.92 -19.96 -12.75
C SER A 321 7.57 -19.44 -12.25
N VAL A 322 6.50 -19.63 -13.04
CA VAL A 322 5.14 -19.25 -12.64
C VAL A 322 4.66 -20.14 -11.49
N PHE A 323 4.30 -19.53 -10.37
CA PHE A 323 3.66 -20.21 -9.25
C PHE A 323 2.16 -20.35 -9.47
N GLN A 324 1.49 -19.24 -9.74
CA GLN A 324 0.05 -19.19 -9.95
C GLN A 324 -0.31 -17.99 -10.83
N SER A 325 -1.34 -18.15 -11.67
CA SER A 325 -1.92 -17.06 -12.46
C SER A 325 -3.43 -17.02 -12.28
N SER A 326 -4.00 -15.84 -12.47
CA SER A 326 -5.44 -15.58 -12.47
C SER A 326 -5.77 -14.49 -13.47
N GLN A 327 -7.04 -14.37 -13.86
CA GLN A 327 -7.50 -13.25 -14.65
C GLN A 327 -8.65 -12.57 -13.91
N TYR A 328 -8.55 -11.27 -13.76
CA TYR A 328 -9.64 -10.46 -13.24
C TYR A 328 -10.32 -9.70 -14.38
N ALA A 329 -11.57 -10.06 -14.65
CA ALA A 329 -12.46 -9.35 -15.54
C ALA A 329 -13.80 -9.22 -14.82
N PRO A 330 -14.07 -8.10 -14.13
CA PRO A 330 -15.37 -7.91 -13.52
C PRO A 330 -16.44 -7.72 -14.59
N GLY A 331 -17.63 -8.24 -14.29
CA GLY A 331 -18.84 -7.92 -15.05
C GLY A 331 -19.32 -6.48 -14.81
N ASN A 332 -20.48 -6.18 -15.40
CA ASN A 332 -21.30 -4.97 -15.42
C ASN A 332 -20.87 -3.79 -14.50
N ASN A 333 -19.73 -3.15 -14.77
CA ASN A 333 -19.42 -1.82 -14.25
C ASN A 333 -18.69 -1.01 -15.34
N THR A 334 -19.43 -0.25 -16.15
CA THR A 334 -18.93 0.30 -17.42
C THR A 334 -17.76 1.26 -17.28
N PHE A 335 -17.64 1.99 -16.15
CA PHE A 335 -16.49 2.83 -15.81
C PHE A 335 -16.51 3.17 -14.31
N ALA A 336 -15.33 3.28 -13.68
CA ALA A 336 -15.15 3.87 -12.37
C ALA A 336 -13.83 4.67 -12.34
N SER A 337 -13.81 5.88 -11.79
CA SER A 337 -12.59 6.71 -11.72
C SER A 337 -11.50 6.11 -10.84
N ALA A 338 -11.87 5.28 -9.86
CA ALA A 338 -10.99 4.46 -9.05
C ALA A 338 -11.59 3.09 -8.79
N TRP A 339 -10.73 2.07 -8.65
CA TRP A 339 -11.14 0.73 -8.27
C TRP A 339 -10.00 -0.06 -7.64
N ASN A 340 -10.30 -1.09 -6.85
CA ASN A 340 -9.32 -2.04 -6.37
C ASN A 340 -9.81 -3.48 -6.42
N TYR A 341 -8.88 -4.40 -6.67
CA TYR A 341 -9.13 -5.83 -6.68
C TYR A 341 -8.12 -6.56 -5.80
N GLY A 342 -8.60 -7.33 -4.82
CA GLY A 342 -7.80 -8.22 -3.99
C GLY A 342 -7.90 -9.68 -4.42
N TRP A 343 -6.78 -10.29 -4.77
CA TRP A 343 -6.62 -11.71 -5.05
C TRP A 343 -5.97 -12.41 -3.85
N VAL A 344 -6.68 -13.33 -3.21
CA VAL A 344 -6.13 -14.10 -2.08
C VAL A 344 -5.44 -15.35 -2.59
N VAL A 345 -4.26 -15.67 -2.09
CA VAL A 345 -3.57 -16.91 -2.43
C VAL A 345 -3.04 -17.56 -1.16
N ASN A 346 -3.35 -18.85 -0.99
CA ASN A 346 -2.82 -19.65 0.11
C ASN A 346 -1.39 -20.10 -0.22
N PHE A 347 -0.45 -19.75 0.65
CA PHE A 347 0.94 -20.18 0.60
C PHE A 347 1.16 -21.28 1.63
N PRO A 348 1.20 -22.57 1.23
CA PRO A 348 1.42 -23.69 2.14
C PRO A 348 2.87 -23.76 2.65
N ASN A 349 3.11 -24.69 3.56
CA ASN A 349 4.47 -25.07 3.96
C ASN A 349 5.24 -25.66 2.76
N ASN A 350 6.58 -25.58 2.82
CA ASN A 350 7.54 -26.12 1.82
C ASN A 350 7.70 -25.29 0.53
N LEU A 351 7.36 -24.01 0.56
CA LEU A 351 7.72 -23.10 -0.52
C LEU A 351 9.14 -22.56 -0.33
N PRO A 352 9.90 -22.31 -1.42
CA PRO A 352 11.24 -21.77 -1.33
C PRO A 352 11.21 -20.37 -0.70
N ALA A 353 12.10 -20.14 0.26
CA ALA A 353 12.39 -18.81 0.75
C ALA A 353 13.07 -17.97 -0.35
N GLY A 354 12.90 -16.66 -0.29
CA GLY A 354 13.49 -15.72 -1.24
C GLY A 354 12.52 -14.65 -1.69
N THR A 355 12.93 -13.89 -2.70
CA THR A 355 12.14 -12.81 -3.29
C THR A 355 11.24 -13.36 -4.39
N TRP A 356 9.95 -13.18 -4.22
CA TRP A 356 8.89 -13.54 -5.15
C TRP A 356 8.41 -12.29 -5.87
N ARG A 357 7.86 -12.48 -7.07
CA ARG A 357 7.38 -11.38 -7.92
C ARG A 357 5.89 -11.53 -8.18
N PHE A 358 5.13 -10.46 -7.98
CA PHE A 358 3.74 -10.35 -8.37
C PHE A 358 3.64 -9.38 -9.54
N GLU A 359 3.02 -9.83 -10.63
CA GLU A 359 2.85 -9.06 -11.86
C GLU A 359 1.35 -8.94 -12.20
N ALA A 360 0.94 -7.75 -12.63
CA ALA A 360 -0.37 -7.48 -13.20
C ALA A 360 -0.20 -6.83 -14.58
N THR A 361 -0.82 -7.39 -15.61
CA THR A 361 -0.92 -6.75 -16.93
C THR A 361 -2.32 -6.18 -17.12
N TYR A 362 -2.42 -4.86 -17.26
CA TYR A 362 -3.66 -4.12 -17.44
C TYR A 362 -3.52 -3.10 -18.57
N ASN A 363 -4.50 -3.04 -19.46
CA ASN A 363 -4.51 -2.11 -20.60
C ASN A 363 -3.22 -2.17 -21.46
N GLY A 364 -2.69 -3.38 -21.67
CA GLY A 364 -1.46 -3.61 -22.43
C GLY A 364 -0.15 -3.21 -21.73
N GLN A 365 -0.21 -2.74 -20.48
CA GLN A 365 0.96 -2.39 -19.66
C GLN A 365 1.16 -3.42 -18.54
N ALA A 366 2.42 -3.81 -18.31
CA ALA A 366 2.80 -4.70 -17.21
C ALA A 366 3.29 -3.89 -16.01
N TYR A 367 2.82 -4.27 -14.84
CA TYR A 367 3.16 -3.70 -13.54
C TYR A 367 3.65 -4.84 -12.65
N GLU A 368 4.64 -4.59 -11.81
CA GLU A 368 5.20 -5.60 -10.91
C GLU A 368 5.53 -5.03 -9.53
N THR A 369 5.49 -5.92 -8.55
CA THR A 369 6.01 -5.67 -7.20
C THR A 369 6.64 -6.96 -6.66
N PHE A 370 7.41 -6.84 -5.58
CA PHE A 370 8.17 -7.93 -5.00
C PHE A 370 7.82 -8.11 -3.53
N PHE A 371 7.74 -9.36 -3.09
CA PHE A 371 7.54 -9.72 -1.69
C PHE A 371 8.47 -10.87 -1.32
N ASN A 372 8.76 -11.04 -0.04
CA ASN A 372 9.67 -12.06 0.43
C ASN A 372 8.91 -13.16 1.18
N LEU A 373 9.24 -14.41 0.89
CA LEU A 373 8.95 -15.52 1.80
C LEU A 373 10.20 -15.82 2.61
N ASN A 374 10.07 -15.73 3.92
CA ASN A 374 11.13 -16.08 4.85
C ASN A 374 11.10 -17.59 5.10
N ALA A 375 12.29 -18.18 5.30
CA ALA A 375 12.37 -19.55 5.79
C ALA A 375 11.61 -19.67 7.13
N PRO A 376 10.85 -20.75 7.35
CA PRO A 376 10.24 -21.00 8.65
C PRO A 376 11.31 -20.99 9.76
N PRO A 377 11.03 -20.39 10.93
CA PRO A 377 11.93 -20.47 12.06
C PRO A 377 12.10 -21.93 12.49
N THR A 378 13.34 -22.36 12.69
CA THR A 378 13.69 -23.72 13.13
C THR A 378 14.32 -23.69 14.52
N MET A 379 14.22 -24.81 15.23
CA MET A 379 14.89 -25.07 16.49
C MET A 379 15.33 -26.54 16.51
N ALA A 380 16.58 -26.79 16.90
CA ALA A 380 17.13 -28.13 17.03
C ALA A 380 18.08 -28.20 18.23
N LEU A 381 17.71 -28.97 19.25
CA LEU A 381 18.49 -29.22 20.45
C LEU A 381 19.58 -30.26 20.14
N SER A 382 20.83 -29.90 20.40
CA SER A 382 21.99 -30.75 20.15
C SER A 382 22.55 -31.41 21.42
N SER A 383 22.40 -30.78 22.59
CA SER A 383 22.74 -31.41 23.87
C SER A 383 21.89 -30.84 25.02
N PRO A 384 21.35 -31.70 25.92
CA PRO A 384 21.38 -33.15 25.86
C PRO A 384 20.37 -33.64 24.82
N ASN A 385 20.75 -34.67 24.05
CA ASN A 385 19.90 -35.25 23.01
C ASN A 385 19.66 -36.76 23.18
N GLY A 386 20.25 -37.38 24.20
CA GLY A 386 20.00 -38.77 24.56
C GLY A 386 21.21 -39.50 25.10
N GLY A 387 21.03 -40.23 26.21
CA GLY A 387 22.05 -41.12 26.77
C GLY A 387 23.15 -40.44 27.58
N GLU A 388 23.19 -39.11 27.65
CA GLU A 388 24.16 -38.40 28.46
C GLU A 388 24.01 -38.74 29.96
N GLN A 389 25.13 -38.69 30.68
CA GLN A 389 25.17 -38.87 32.12
C GLN A 389 25.75 -37.61 32.76
N TRP A 390 24.87 -36.71 33.19
CA TRP A 390 25.22 -35.42 33.76
C TRP A 390 25.21 -35.49 35.27
N ARG A 391 26.21 -34.92 35.94
CA ARG A 391 26.25 -34.87 37.41
C ARG A 391 25.57 -33.62 37.91
N ILE A 392 24.72 -33.76 38.93
CA ILE A 392 24.19 -32.60 39.63
C ILE A 392 25.33 -31.78 40.26
N GLN A 393 25.11 -30.48 40.45
CA GLN A 393 26.10 -29.51 40.96
C GLN A 393 27.33 -29.26 40.07
N LEU A 394 27.42 -29.89 38.90
CA LEU A 394 28.40 -29.54 37.88
C LEU A 394 27.72 -28.77 36.73
N PRO A 395 28.42 -27.81 36.10
CA PRO A 395 27.90 -27.10 34.93
C PRO A 395 27.88 -28.04 33.71
N HIS A 396 26.78 -28.01 32.97
CA HIS A 396 26.60 -28.70 31.69
C HIS A 396 26.05 -27.72 30.66
N ALA A 397 26.59 -27.77 29.45
CA ALA A 397 26.10 -26.96 28.35
C ALA A 397 24.82 -27.58 27.76
N VAL A 398 23.73 -26.81 27.73
CA VAL A 398 22.56 -27.07 26.91
C VAL A 398 22.75 -26.33 25.60
N THR A 399 22.85 -27.04 24.48
CA THR A 399 23.19 -26.44 23.18
C THR A 399 22.11 -26.69 22.14
N TRP A 400 21.86 -25.72 21.26
CA TRP A 400 20.89 -25.83 20.18
C TRP A 400 21.31 -24.98 18.97
N SER A 401 20.74 -25.27 17.80
CA SER A 401 20.76 -24.38 16.64
C SER A 401 19.34 -23.87 16.37
N ALA A 402 19.18 -22.59 16.08
CA ALA A 402 17.87 -22.03 15.75
C ALA A 402 18.00 -20.87 14.74
N THR A 403 16.95 -20.65 13.94
CA THR A 403 16.82 -19.49 13.05
C THR A 403 15.82 -18.46 13.56
N ILE A 404 15.54 -18.51 14.88
CA ILE A 404 14.63 -17.58 15.55
C ILE A 404 15.33 -16.24 15.86
N GLY A 405 14.54 -15.17 15.95
CA GLY A 405 14.96 -13.95 16.65
C GLY A 405 14.60 -14.02 18.13
N GLY A 406 15.46 -13.48 19.00
CA GLY A 406 15.15 -13.25 20.41
C GLY A 406 15.50 -14.39 21.36
N ALA A 407 14.76 -14.47 22.47
CA ALA A 407 15.06 -15.34 23.61
C ALA A 407 14.37 -16.71 23.55
N VAL A 408 14.87 -17.66 24.35
CA VAL A 408 14.29 -19.00 24.54
C VAL A 408 13.92 -19.25 26.00
N ASN A 409 13.03 -20.21 26.21
CA ASN A 409 12.72 -20.83 27.49
C ASN A 409 13.24 -22.26 27.48
N ILE A 410 13.87 -22.68 28.58
CA ILE A 410 14.45 -24.02 28.74
C ILE A 410 13.74 -24.70 29.90
N ALA A 411 13.16 -25.87 29.65
CA ALA A 411 12.41 -26.63 30.65
C ALA A 411 12.92 -28.07 30.75
N LEU A 412 12.94 -28.58 31.99
CA LEU A 412 13.32 -29.94 32.34
C LEU A 412 12.08 -30.80 32.48
N TYR A 413 12.06 -31.91 31.75
CA TYR A 413 11.02 -32.92 31.81
C TYR A 413 11.57 -34.19 32.42
N ARG A 414 10.72 -34.95 33.11
CA ARG A 414 11.01 -36.32 33.52
C ARG A 414 9.83 -37.21 33.15
N ASN A 415 10.09 -38.27 32.37
CA ASN A 415 9.07 -39.19 31.88
C ASN A 415 7.88 -38.45 31.23
N GLY A 416 8.16 -37.38 30.48
CA GLY A 416 7.15 -36.57 29.79
C GLY A 416 6.45 -35.50 30.62
N VAL A 417 6.68 -35.43 31.95
CA VAL A 417 6.10 -34.41 32.82
C VAL A 417 7.08 -33.26 32.99
N ASN A 418 6.63 -32.00 32.84
CA ASN A 418 7.46 -30.83 33.14
C ASN A 418 7.73 -30.79 34.66
N THR A 419 9.01 -30.84 35.03
CA THR A 419 9.45 -30.92 36.43
C THR A 419 10.13 -29.66 36.93
N ALA A 420 10.71 -28.85 36.03
CA ALA A 420 11.35 -27.60 36.40
C ALA A 420 11.54 -26.67 35.19
N THR A 421 11.55 -25.37 35.43
CA THR A 421 12.09 -24.38 34.50
C THR A 421 13.59 -24.25 34.75
N ILE A 422 14.40 -24.51 33.73
CA ILE A 422 15.87 -24.36 33.77
C ILE A 422 16.25 -22.89 33.56
N ALA A 423 15.62 -22.25 32.57
CA ALA A 423 15.81 -20.84 32.27
C ALA A 423 14.56 -20.29 31.58
N SER A 424 14.28 -19.01 31.81
CA SER A 424 13.23 -18.27 31.10
C SER A 424 13.85 -17.06 30.43
N THR A 425 13.37 -16.72 29.23
CA THR A 425 13.79 -15.53 28.48
C THR A 425 15.31 -15.37 28.37
N THR A 426 16.04 -16.49 28.24
CA THR A 426 17.50 -16.48 28.07
C THR A 426 17.84 -16.22 26.60
N PRO A 427 18.97 -15.58 26.25
CA PRO A 427 19.35 -15.38 24.85
C PRO A 427 19.23 -16.66 24.01
N GLY A 428 18.68 -16.53 22.80
CA GLY A 428 18.57 -17.63 21.84
C GLY A 428 19.85 -17.88 21.06
N ASP A 429 21.02 -17.62 21.65
CA ASP A 429 22.34 -17.60 21.01
C ASP A 429 23.00 -18.97 20.85
N GLY A 430 22.31 -20.04 21.24
CA GLY A 430 22.66 -21.43 20.92
C GLY A 430 23.28 -22.21 22.07
N GLU A 431 23.51 -21.58 23.23
CA GLU A 431 24.06 -22.25 24.41
C GLU A 431 23.53 -21.67 25.73
N TYR A 432 23.25 -22.54 26.69
CA TYR A 432 22.98 -22.17 28.07
C TYR A 432 23.68 -23.12 29.04
N VAL A 433 24.51 -22.58 29.93
CA VAL A 433 25.18 -23.38 30.95
C VAL A 433 24.24 -23.62 32.12
N TRP A 434 23.80 -24.87 32.28
CA TRP A 434 22.94 -25.29 33.38
C TRP A 434 23.72 -26.02 34.47
N THR A 435 23.52 -25.63 35.73
CA THR A 435 24.04 -26.35 36.90
C THR A 435 22.86 -26.95 37.68
N PRO A 436 22.56 -28.25 37.54
CA PRO A 436 21.43 -28.88 38.23
C PRO A 436 21.57 -28.77 39.75
N SER A 437 20.52 -28.30 40.43
CA SER A 437 20.55 -28.09 41.87
C SER A 437 20.39 -29.40 42.66
N LEU A 438 20.72 -29.38 43.95
CA LEU A 438 20.50 -30.51 44.87
C LEU A 438 19.00 -30.85 45.08
N ALA A 439 18.08 -29.97 44.65
CA ALA A 439 16.65 -30.24 44.72
C ALA A 439 16.17 -31.24 43.66
N ILE A 440 16.98 -31.51 42.63
CA ILE A 440 16.63 -32.45 41.55
C ILE A 440 17.05 -33.86 41.96
N THR A 441 16.09 -34.78 41.99
CA THR A 441 16.33 -36.20 42.32
C THR A 441 17.18 -36.88 41.26
N PRO A 442 18.38 -37.43 41.59
CA PRO A 442 19.17 -38.22 40.65
C PRO A 442 18.39 -39.39 40.03
N GLY A 443 18.71 -39.73 38.79
CA GLY A 443 18.14 -40.86 38.07
C GLY A 443 18.01 -40.62 36.57
N ALA A 444 17.46 -41.61 35.88
CA ALA A 444 17.18 -41.57 34.45
C ALA A 444 15.79 -40.96 34.15
N GLY A 445 15.52 -40.79 32.86
CA GLY A 445 14.23 -40.39 32.31
C GLY A 445 14.07 -38.89 32.07
N TYR A 446 15.17 -38.12 32.13
CA TYR A 446 15.14 -36.68 31.91
C TYR A 446 15.23 -36.33 30.44
N THR A 447 14.49 -35.31 30.01
CA THR A 447 14.66 -34.64 28.70
C THR A 447 14.65 -33.13 28.92
N ILE A 448 15.33 -32.40 28.04
CA ILE A 448 15.27 -30.93 28.01
C ILE A 448 14.48 -30.50 26.79
N ARG A 449 13.63 -29.48 26.96
CA ARG A 449 12.97 -28.77 25.87
C ARG A 449 13.48 -27.34 25.83
N VAL A 450 13.86 -26.88 24.65
CA VAL A 450 14.11 -25.47 24.34
C VAL A 450 12.93 -24.98 23.50
N THR A 451 12.40 -23.80 23.83
CA THR A 451 11.21 -23.24 23.18
C THR A 451 11.43 -21.75 22.91
N SER A 452 11.06 -21.25 21.73
CA SER A 452 11.08 -19.80 21.47
C SER A 452 10.15 -19.06 22.44
N ALA A 453 10.64 -17.96 23.02
CA ALA A 453 9.83 -17.13 23.91
C ALA A 453 8.75 -16.34 23.16
N LEU A 454 8.96 -16.03 21.87
CA LEU A 454 8.03 -15.28 21.02
C LEU A 454 7.01 -16.17 20.32
N ASN A 455 7.39 -17.42 19.98
CA ASN A 455 6.52 -18.37 19.32
C ASN A 455 6.64 -19.77 19.95
N PRO A 456 5.79 -20.10 20.94
CA PRO A 456 5.87 -21.39 21.63
C PRO A 456 5.66 -22.64 20.76
N ALA A 457 5.17 -22.49 19.53
CA ALA A 457 5.07 -23.59 18.57
C ALA A 457 6.44 -23.98 17.97
N VAL A 458 7.44 -23.11 18.06
CA VAL A 458 8.82 -23.38 17.65
C VAL A 458 9.61 -23.85 18.87
N TYR A 459 9.76 -25.16 18.98
CA TYR A 459 10.51 -25.81 20.05
C TYR A 459 11.22 -27.05 19.53
N ASP A 460 12.23 -27.50 20.26
CA ASP A 460 12.75 -28.85 20.14
C ASP A 460 12.99 -29.48 21.51
N GLN A 461 12.98 -30.81 21.57
CA GLN A 461 13.17 -31.57 22.78
C GLN A 461 14.13 -32.72 22.55
N SER A 462 14.92 -33.07 23.58
CA SER A 462 15.85 -34.20 23.53
C SER A 462 15.21 -35.43 22.87
N ASN A 463 15.88 -35.99 21.87
CA ASN A 463 15.42 -37.15 21.11
C ASN A 463 15.28 -38.41 21.96
N ALA A 464 16.13 -38.55 22.99
CA ALA A 464 16.01 -39.59 24.00
C ALA A 464 16.32 -39.03 25.40
N SER A 465 16.00 -39.83 26.42
CA SER A 465 16.29 -39.43 27.80
C SER A 465 17.78 -39.48 28.13
N PHE A 466 18.21 -38.56 28.99
CA PHE A 466 19.50 -38.57 29.66
C PHE A 466 19.33 -38.87 31.16
N SER A 467 20.44 -39.04 31.87
CA SER A 467 20.47 -39.35 33.31
C SER A 467 21.19 -38.28 34.11
N LEU A 468 20.65 -37.98 35.30
CA LEU A 468 21.30 -37.14 36.30
C LEU A 468 21.94 -38.01 37.40
N LEU A 469 23.25 -37.93 37.57
CA LEU A 469 24.04 -38.65 38.56
C LEU A 469 24.22 -37.81 39.85
N PRO A 470 24.34 -38.45 41.03
CA PRO A 470 24.63 -37.77 42.29
C PRO A 470 26.05 -37.14 42.29
N THR A 471 26.30 -36.27 43.27
CA THR A 471 27.59 -35.55 43.42
C THR A 471 28.76 -36.46 43.74
N THR A 472 28.54 -37.63 44.34
CA THR A 472 29.60 -38.56 44.74
C THR A 472 29.96 -39.55 43.63
N LEU A 473 31.26 -39.74 43.39
CA LEU A 473 31.77 -40.93 42.71
C LEU A 473 31.70 -42.07 43.73
N THR A 474 30.80 -43.04 43.53
CA THR A 474 30.93 -44.31 44.25
C THR A 474 32.15 -45.03 43.70
N ASN A 475 33.31 -44.83 44.31
CA ASN A 475 34.44 -45.75 44.16
C ASN A 475 34.01 -47.07 44.78
N THR A 476 33.63 -48.03 43.95
CA THR A 476 33.52 -49.42 44.38
C THR A 476 34.94 -49.92 44.68
N VAL A 477 35.38 -49.81 45.93
CA VAL A 477 36.61 -50.45 46.40
C VAL A 477 36.33 -51.95 46.46
N TYR A 478 36.86 -52.71 45.50
CA TYR A 478 36.98 -54.16 45.64
C TYR A 478 37.93 -54.44 46.82
N SER A 479 37.40 -54.97 47.92
CA SER A 479 38.22 -55.51 49.00
C SER A 479 38.81 -56.86 48.56
N PRO A 480 40.13 -57.10 48.67
CA PRO A 480 40.69 -58.42 48.43
C PRO A 480 40.37 -59.33 49.61
N VAL A 481 39.68 -60.43 49.35
CA VAL A 481 39.52 -61.53 50.32
C VAL A 481 40.88 -62.23 50.44
N ILE A 482 41.55 -62.06 51.59
CA ILE A 482 42.67 -62.93 51.96
C ILE A 482 42.09 -64.22 52.52
N GLN A 483 42.22 -65.32 51.77
CA GLN A 483 42.04 -66.68 52.29
C GLN A 483 43.24 -67.03 53.18
N ARG A 484 42.96 -67.63 54.35
CA ARG A 484 43.93 -68.40 55.14
C ARG A 484 43.67 -69.88 54.94
#